data_AF-A0A7V7NWT6-F1
#
_entry.id   AF-A0A7V7NWT6-F1
#
_cell.length_a   1.000
_cell.length_b   1.000
_cell.length_c   1.000
_cell.angle_alpha   90.00
_cell.angle_beta   90.00
_cell.angle_gamma   90.00
#
_symmetry.space_group_name_H-M   'P 1'
#
loop_
_entity.id
_entity.type
_entity.pdbx_description
1 polymer ?
#
loop_
_entity_poly.entity_id
_entity_poly.type
_entity_poly.pdbx_seq_one_letter_code
_entity_poly.pdbx_strand_id
1 'polypeptide(L)'
;MNTVIQNLKNIQFCHVLGGAKSVSDIDFISLVENEAGHFGNFAMKDAETGMVRLHKLVLATSPNTETYQRLIDSIKSGNTEDIVFYHVEPLTFPSIEDMIDYMGIEGINADEQELKITDLKSLEVAA
;
A
#
# COMPACT_ATOMS: atom_id res chain seq x y z
N MET A 1 8.82 11.39 2.97
CA MET A 1 7.36 11.34 2.81
C MET A 1 6.83 10.12 3.57
N ASN A 2 5.74 10.26 4.31
CA ASN A 2 5.00 9.11 4.85
C ASN A 2 3.54 9.29 4.48
N THR A 3 3.02 8.44 3.62
CA THR A 3 1.64 8.54 3.14
C THR A 3 0.96 7.18 3.24
N VAL A 4 -0.26 7.19 3.76
CA VAL A 4 -1.14 6.03 3.81
C VAL A 4 -2.30 6.24 2.83
N ILE A 5 -2.61 5.22 2.04
CA ILE A 5 -3.78 5.18 1.17
C ILE A 5 -4.67 4.03 1.64
N GLN A 6 -5.96 4.27 1.82
CA GLN A 6 -6.91 3.26 2.29
C GLN A 6 -8.03 3.06 1.28
N ASN A 7 -8.50 1.81 1.21
CA ASN A 7 -9.68 1.39 0.45
C ASN A 7 -9.63 1.78 -1.04
N LEU A 8 -8.53 1.44 -1.71
CA LEU A 8 -8.35 1.63 -3.14
C LEU A 8 -8.94 0.44 -3.91
N LYS A 9 -9.90 0.70 -4.80
CA LYS A 9 -10.69 -0.34 -5.47
C LYS A 9 -10.19 -0.68 -6.87
N ASN A 10 -10.50 -1.90 -7.32
CA ASN A 10 -10.31 -2.35 -8.71
C ASN A 10 -8.87 -2.24 -9.24
N ILE A 11 -7.90 -2.70 -8.45
CA ILE A 11 -6.49 -2.62 -8.80
C ILE A 11 -6.01 -3.89 -9.49
N GLN A 12 -5.33 -3.73 -10.62
CA GLN A 12 -4.68 -4.82 -11.31
C GLN A 12 -3.35 -5.19 -10.63
N PHE A 13 -3.13 -6.48 -10.37
CA PHE A 13 -1.86 -6.97 -9.85
C PHE A 13 -1.46 -8.27 -10.55
N CYS A 14 -0.16 -8.55 -10.61
CA CYS A 14 0.37 -9.77 -11.19
C CYS A 14 1.54 -10.32 -10.36
N HIS A 15 1.67 -11.64 -10.31
CA HIS A 15 2.75 -12.30 -9.57
C HIS A 15 4.13 -12.10 -10.23
N VAL A 16 4.17 -11.91 -11.55
CA VAL A 16 5.39 -11.73 -12.35
C VAL A 16 5.10 -10.85 -13.57
N LEU A 17 6.11 -10.10 -14.04
CA LEU A 17 6.06 -9.34 -15.29
C LEU A 17 5.66 -10.27 -16.44
N GLY A 18 4.55 -9.95 -17.13
CA GLY A 18 4.00 -10.78 -18.22
C GLY A 18 3.15 -11.97 -17.78
N GLY A 19 2.92 -12.16 -16.47
CA GLY A 19 2.02 -13.18 -15.94
C GLY A 19 0.53 -12.82 -16.03
N ALA A 20 -0.32 -13.76 -15.62
CA ALA A 20 -1.76 -13.52 -15.51
C ALA A 20 -2.04 -12.37 -14.51
N LYS A 21 -2.93 -11.48 -14.91
CA LYS A 21 -3.38 -10.35 -14.10
C LYS A 21 -4.65 -10.73 -13.34
N SER A 22 -4.73 -10.32 -12.09
CA SER A 22 -5.93 -10.35 -11.26
C SER A 22 -6.32 -8.94 -10.87
N VAL A 23 -7.61 -8.75 -10.56
CA VAL A 23 -8.14 -7.48 -10.03
C VAL A 23 -8.52 -7.72 -8.58
N SER A 24 -8.05 -6.88 -7.67
CA SER A 24 -8.45 -6.90 -6.26
C SER A 24 -8.60 -5.48 -5.75
N ASP A 25 -9.38 -5.37 -4.68
CA ASP A 25 -9.35 -4.21 -3.82
C ASP A 25 -8.11 -4.26 -2.94
N ILE A 26 -7.55 -3.08 -2.65
CA ILE A 26 -6.43 -2.86 -1.75
C ILE A 26 -6.93 -2.07 -0.55
N ASP A 27 -6.96 -2.71 0.61
CA ASP A 27 -7.48 -2.10 1.83
C ASP A 27 -6.54 -1.03 2.38
N PHE A 28 -5.23 -1.22 2.18
CA PHE A 28 -4.21 -0.35 2.76
C PHE A 28 -2.95 -0.30 1.89
N ILE A 29 -2.34 0.87 1.76
CA ILE A 29 -1.01 1.09 1.18
C ILE A 29 -0.25 2.04 2.10
N SER A 30 0.99 1.71 2.43
CA SER A 30 1.92 2.59 3.13
C SER A 30 3.10 2.90 2.21
N LEU A 31 3.38 4.18 2.05
CA LEU A 31 4.48 4.71 1.25
C LEU A 31 5.40 5.52 2.16
N VAL A 32 6.65 5.09 2.29
CA VAL A 32 7.66 5.68 3.15
C VAL A 32 8.88 6.07 2.31
N GLU A 33 9.30 7.31 2.46
CA GLU A 33 10.51 7.84 1.86
C GLU A 33 11.31 8.62 2.91
N ASN A 34 12.55 8.22 3.10
CA ASN A 34 13.51 8.83 4.03
C ASN A 34 14.94 8.68 3.51
N GLU A 35 15.93 9.03 4.33
CA GLU A 35 17.36 8.94 3.97
C GLU A 35 17.83 7.51 3.66
N ALA A 36 17.14 6.49 4.18
CA ALA A 36 17.46 5.09 3.92
C ALA A 36 16.87 4.56 2.59
N GLY A 37 16.00 5.35 1.94
CA GLY A 37 15.42 5.04 0.64
C GLY A 37 13.89 5.07 0.61
N HIS A 38 13.34 4.27 -0.31
CA HIS A 38 11.90 4.21 -0.62
C HIS A 38 11.35 2.83 -0.30
N PHE A 39 10.34 2.78 0.57
CA PHE A 39 9.71 1.56 1.03
C PHE A 39 8.19 1.67 0.86
N GLY A 40 7.62 0.70 0.16
CA GLY A 40 6.18 0.63 -0.03
C GLY A 40 5.68 -0.72 0.42
N ASN A 41 4.50 -0.74 1.04
CA ASN A 41 3.77 -1.96 1.35
C ASN A 41 2.30 -1.77 1.02
N PHE A 42 1.60 -2.86 0.72
CA PHE A 42 0.15 -2.85 0.56
C PHE A 42 -0.46 -4.08 1.21
N ALA A 43 -1.72 -3.96 1.63
CA ALA A 43 -2.44 -5.07 2.23
C ALA A 43 -3.80 -5.27 1.60
N MET A 44 -4.19 -6.54 1.55
CA MET A 44 -5.49 -6.99 1.06
C MET A 44 -6.10 -7.97 2.05
N LYS A 45 -7.40 -7.85 2.25
CA LYS A 45 -8.21 -8.78 3.01
C LYS A 45 -8.63 -9.93 2.11
N ASP A 46 -8.25 -11.14 2.51
CA ASP A 46 -8.67 -12.35 1.84
C ASP A 46 -10.17 -12.58 2.09
N ALA A 47 -10.95 -12.64 1.00
CA ALA A 47 -12.40 -12.70 1.08
C ALA A 47 -12.94 -14.01 1.69
N GLU A 48 -12.16 -15.10 1.63
CA GLU A 48 -12.58 -16.41 2.13
C GLU A 48 -12.27 -16.57 3.61
N THR A 49 -11.05 -16.18 4.01
CA THR A 49 -10.55 -16.36 5.38
C THR A 49 -10.79 -15.14 6.26
N GLY A 50 -11.05 -13.97 5.68
CA GLY A 50 -11.15 -12.70 6.38
C GLY A 50 -9.80 -12.14 6.87
N MET A 51 -8.69 -12.87 6.66
CA MET A 51 -7.36 -12.50 7.12
C MET A 51 -6.77 -11.41 6.24
N VAL A 52 -5.98 -10.52 6.84
CA VAL A 52 -5.26 -9.47 6.12
C VAL A 52 -3.87 -9.97 5.75
N ARG A 53 -3.47 -9.77 4.50
CA ARG A 53 -2.14 -10.10 3.99
C ARG A 53 -1.40 -8.83 3.61
N LEU A 54 -0.28 -8.57 4.31
CA LEU A 54 0.62 -7.46 4.04
C LEU A 54 1.73 -7.92 3.09
N HIS A 55 1.85 -7.22 1.97
CA HIS A 55 2.78 -7.47 0.90
C HIS A 55 3.74 -6.28 0.73
N LYS A 56 4.98 -6.56 0.37
CA LYS A 56 5.89 -5.52 -0.12
C LYS A 56 5.37 -4.97 -1.44
N LEU A 57 5.28 -3.65 -1.58
CA LEU A 57 5.01 -2.98 -2.84
C LEU A 57 6.28 -2.87 -3.66
N VAL A 58 6.23 -3.36 -4.89
CA VAL A 58 7.24 -3.07 -5.91
C VAL A 58 6.50 -2.50 -7.12
N LEU A 59 6.95 -1.36 -7.62
CA LEU A 59 6.37 -0.70 -8.78
C LEU A 59 7.17 -1.07 -10.03
N ALA A 60 6.51 -1.12 -11.20
CA ALA A 60 7.13 -1.52 -12.46
C ALA A 60 8.25 -0.57 -12.93
N THR A 61 8.16 0.71 -12.59
CA THR A 61 9.26 1.67 -12.76
C THR A 61 10.14 1.69 -11.52
N SER A 62 11.45 1.82 -11.70
CA SER A 62 12.39 1.92 -10.57
C SER A 62 11.92 3.01 -9.60
N PRO A 63 11.77 2.71 -8.30
CA PRO A 63 11.23 3.64 -7.32
C PRO A 63 12.26 4.75 -7.11
N ASN A 64 12.11 5.84 -7.85
CA ASN A 64 12.67 7.12 -7.46
C ASN A 64 11.62 7.89 -6.66
N THR A 65 12.03 8.95 -5.97
CA THR A 65 11.17 9.87 -5.20
C THR A 65 9.88 10.27 -5.93
N GLU A 66 9.95 10.51 -7.23
CA GLU A 66 8.78 10.91 -8.02
C GLU A 66 7.76 9.78 -8.23
N THR A 67 8.16 8.52 -8.09
CA THR A 67 7.31 7.37 -8.40
C THR A 67 6.13 7.24 -7.44
N TYR A 68 6.34 7.49 -6.13
CA TYR A 68 5.23 7.48 -5.15
C TYR A 68 4.29 8.66 -5.31
N GLN A 69 4.80 9.85 -5.65
CA GLN A 69 3.94 11.00 -5.94
C GLN A 69 3.10 10.74 -7.20
N ARG A 70 3.70 10.19 -8.27
CA ARG A 70 2.97 9.80 -9.47
C ARG A 70 1.88 8.76 -9.17
N LEU A 71 2.16 7.78 -8.30
CA LEU A 71 1.15 6.82 -7.84
C LEU A 71 -0.04 7.54 -7.17
N ILE A 72 0.24 8.46 -6.25
CA ILE A 72 -0.79 9.26 -5.57
C ILE A 72 -1.60 10.08 -6.58
N ASP A 73 -0.95 10.72 -7.54
CA ASP A 73 -1.60 11.54 -8.58
C ASP A 73 -2.44 10.69 -9.54
N SER A 74 -1.95 9.51 -9.93
CA SER A 74 -2.71 8.51 -10.69
C SER A 74 -3.96 8.05 -9.95
N ILE A 75 -3.86 7.78 -8.65
CA ILE A 75 -5.01 7.41 -7.81
C ILE A 75 -6.01 8.56 -7.74
N LYS A 76 -5.55 9.79 -7.47
CA LYS A 76 -6.42 10.98 -7.41
C LYS A 76 -7.11 11.28 -8.73
N SER A 77 -6.46 10.97 -9.86
CA SER A 77 -7.03 11.15 -11.21
C SER A 77 -7.85 9.96 -11.71
N GLY A 78 -7.89 8.84 -10.97
CA GLY A 78 -8.58 7.61 -11.36
C GLY A 78 -7.85 6.79 -12.44
N ASN A 79 -6.63 7.16 -12.82
CA ASN A 79 -5.83 6.48 -13.84
C ASN A 79 -4.90 5.45 -13.20
N THR A 80 -5.47 4.33 -12.74
CA THR A 80 -4.74 3.28 -12.01
C THR A 80 -4.30 2.10 -12.88
N GLU A 81 -4.58 2.15 -14.19
CA GLU A 81 -4.34 1.05 -15.15
C GLU A 81 -2.88 0.61 -15.27
N ASP A 82 -1.94 1.53 -15.01
CA ASP A 82 -0.49 1.31 -15.11
C ASP A 82 0.15 0.87 -13.78
N ILE A 83 -0.62 0.79 -12.70
CA ILE A 83 -0.07 0.41 -11.39
C ILE A 83 0.02 -1.11 -11.32
N VAL A 84 1.24 -1.63 -11.28
CA VAL A 84 1.50 -3.06 -11.08
C VAL A 84 2.07 -3.28 -9.70
N PHE A 85 1.39 -4.11 -8.92
CA PHE A 85 1.80 -4.55 -7.59
C PHE A 85 2.42 -5.95 -7.70
N TYR A 86 3.72 -6.07 -7.38
CA TYR A 86 4.33 -7.39 -7.12
C TYR A 86 4.24 -7.71 -5.65
N HIS A 87 4.16 -9.00 -5.32
CA HIS A 87 4.27 -9.45 -3.94
C HIS A 87 5.32 -10.55 -3.77
N VAL A 88 5.87 -10.58 -2.55
CA VAL A 88 6.62 -11.71 -1.97
C VAL A 88 5.75 -12.36 -0.90
N GLU A 89 6.23 -13.42 -0.25
CA GLU A 89 5.51 -14.06 0.87
C GLU A 89 4.93 -13.02 1.84
N PRO A 90 3.59 -13.00 2.04
CA PRO A 90 2.96 -12.01 2.88
C PRO A 90 3.15 -12.30 4.35
N LEU A 91 3.15 -11.24 5.16
CA LEU A 91 2.82 -11.34 6.57
C LEU A 91 1.29 -11.37 6.71
N THR A 92 0.78 -12.25 7.58
CA THR A 92 -0.67 -12.43 7.76
C THR A 92 -1.09 -11.92 9.12
N PHE A 93 -2.18 -11.16 9.15
CA PHE A 93 -2.76 -10.55 10.34
C PHE A 93 -4.26 -10.88 10.45
N PRO A 94 -4.82 -10.92 11.68
CA PRO A 94 -6.25 -11.14 11.86
C PRO A 94 -7.11 -9.96 11.37
N SER A 95 -6.59 -8.73 11.41
CA SER A 95 -7.31 -7.52 11.04
C SER A 95 -6.38 -6.43 10.48
N ILE A 96 -6.96 -5.35 9.93
CA ILE A 96 -6.23 -4.16 9.49
C ILE A 96 -5.66 -3.41 10.71
N GLU A 97 -6.39 -3.38 11.83
CA GLU A 97 -5.95 -2.78 13.08
C GLU A 97 -4.66 -3.45 13.60
N ASP A 98 -4.65 -4.78 13.71
CA ASP A 98 -3.46 -5.54 14.14
C ASP A 98 -2.24 -5.30 13.25
N MET A 99 -2.47 -5.13 11.95
CA MET A 99 -1.42 -4.83 10.98
C MET A 99 -0.90 -3.40 11.15
N ILE A 100 -1.78 -2.41 11.33
CA ILE A 100 -1.41 -1.00 11.56
C ILE A 100 -0.57 -0.87 12.85
N ASP A 101 -1.00 -1.55 13.91
CA ASP A 101 -0.28 -1.61 15.19
C ASP A 101 1.11 -2.22 15.03
N TYR A 102 1.21 -3.34 14.30
CA TYR A 102 2.50 -3.97 13.99
C TYR A 102 3.43 -3.04 13.21
N MET A 103 2.89 -2.24 12.29
CA MET A 103 3.64 -1.26 11.51
C MET A 103 4.01 0.00 12.31
N GLY A 104 3.45 0.18 13.51
CA GLY A 104 3.69 1.35 14.36
C GLY A 104 3.15 2.64 13.74
N ILE A 105 2.05 2.56 12.99
CA ILE A 105 1.44 3.72 12.34
C ILE A 105 0.29 4.25 13.20
N GLU A 106 0.37 5.51 13.60
CA GLU A 106 -0.67 6.16 14.40
C GLU A 106 -1.58 7.08 13.56
N GLY A 107 -2.78 7.35 14.06
CA GLY A 107 -3.70 8.33 13.46
C GLY A 107 -4.44 7.85 12.21
N ILE A 108 -4.44 6.54 11.95
CA ILE A 108 -5.16 5.91 10.85
C ILE A 108 -6.43 5.23 11.37
N ASN A 109 -7.54 5.41 10.66
CA ASN A 109 -8.80 4.73 10.95
C ASN A 109 -8.80 3.34 10.28
N ALA A 110 -8.67 2.26 11.04
CA ALA A 110 -8.63 0.89 10.49
C ALA A 110 -9.91 0.48 9.75
N ASP A 111 -11.04 1.11 10.08
CA ASP A 111 -12.36 0.80 9.51
C ASP A 111 -12.75 1.71 8.33
N GLU A 112 -11.80 2.46 7.75
CA GLU A 112 -12.06 3.37 6.64
C GLU A 112 -12.69 2.66 5.44
N GLN A 113 -13.88 3.10 5.03
CA GLN A 113 -14.68 2.49 3.96
C GLN A 113 -14.69 3.32 2.67
N GLU A 114 -14.10 4.51 2.69
CA GLU A 114 -13.96 5.37 1.51
C GLU A 114 -12.49 5.50 1.11
N LEU A 115 -12.24 5.81 -0.17
CA LEU A 115 -10.87 6.08 -0.61
C LEU A 115 -10.32 7.28 0.17
N LYS A 116 -9.23 7.06 0.89
CA LYS A 116 -8.59 8.11 1.69
C LYS A 116 -7.09 8.09 1.54
N ILE A 117 -6.50 9.28 1.41
CA ILE A 117 -5.06 9.49 1.35
C ILE A 117 -4.68 10.38 2.52
N THR A 118 -3.84 9.88 3.43
CA THR A 118 -3.43 10.55 4.65
C THR A 118 -1.92 10.71 4.66
N ASP A 119 -1.45 11.95 4.67
CA ASP A 119 -0.03 12.25 4.90
C ASP A 119 0.26 12.24 6.40
N LEU A 120 1.16 11.37 6.81
CA LEU A 120 1.60 11.23 8.18
C LEU A 120 2.78 12.16 8.42
N LYS A 121 2.80 12.78 9.61
CA LYS A 121 3.99 13.51 10.06
C LYS A 121 5.10 12.50 10.31
N SER A 122 6.28 12.74 9.77
CA SER A 122 7.49 12.01 10.15
C SER A 122 7.69 12.19 11.65
N LEU A 123 7.60 11.10 12.44
CA LEU A 123 8.19 11.10 13.76
C LEU A 123 9.69 11.17 13.53
N GLU A 124 10.31 12.31 13.84
CA GLU A 124 11.75 12.37 14.00
C GLU A 124 12.11 11.33 15.07
N VAL A 125 12.69 10.21 14.65
CA VAL A 125 13.32 9.30 15.59
C VAL A 125 14.47 10.10 16.17
N ALA A 126 14.34 10.52 17.43
CA ALA A 126 15.42 11.17 18.14
C ALA A 126 16.64 10.25 18.07
N ALA A 127 17.70 10.75 17.44
CA ALA A 127 18.99 10.07 17.28
C ALA A 127 19.67 9.80 18.64
#